data_AF-A0A370HUT0-F1
#
_entry.id   AF-A0A370HUT0-F1
#
_cell.length_a   1.000
_cell.length_b   1.000
_cell.length_c   1.000
_cell.angle_alpha   90.00
_cell.angle_beta   90.00
_cell.angle_gamma   90.00
#
_symmetry.space_group_name_H-M   'P 1'
#
loop_
_entity.id
_entity.type
_entity.pdbx_description
1 polymer ?
#
loop_
_entity_poly.entity_id
_entity_poly.type
_entity_poly.pdbx_seq_one_letter_code
_entity_poly.pdbx_strand_id
1 'polypeptide(L)'
;MRRLVGGLVVLNLLALAATGAAAWFLDLRSATELRDAATYVGLGMGAIGALMFFGSASGTGASTGLAASAADQPSRLMEALWGDRAAGISTGALFVVGGLLWLAMSWLLVELVR
;
A
#
# COMPACT_ATOMS: atom_id res chain seq x y z
N MET A 1 9.75 -6.71 -13.20
CA MET A 1 10.37 -7.01 -11.88
C MET A 1 11.07 -5.82 -11.23
N ARG A 2 12.07 -5.15 -11.85
CA ARG A 2 12.82 -4.05 -11.20
C ARG A 2 11.96 -2.92 -10.60
N ARG A 3 10.89 -2.50 -11.30
CA ARG A 3 9.95 -1.47 -10.81
C ARG A 3 9.11 -1.92 -9.61
N LEU A 4 8.66 -3.18 -9.60
CA LEU A 4 7.90 -3.76 -8.48
C LEU A 4 8.77 -3.88 -7.22
N VAL A 5 10.01 -4.37 -7.39
CA VAL A 5 10.99 -4.47 -6.30
C VAL A 5 11.29 -3.08 -5.73
N GLY A 6 11.52 -2.08 -6.60
CA GLY A 6 11.72 -0.70 -6.16
C GLY A 6 10.53 -0.16 -5.35
N GLY A 7 9.31 -0.42 -5.81
CA GLY A 7 8.09 -0.03 -5.08
C GLY A 7 7.98 -0.71 -3.70
N LEU A 8 8.26 -2.01 -3.61
CA LEU A 8 8.26 -2.74 -2.33
C LEU A 8 9.30 -2.22 -1.35
N VAL A 9 10.51 -1.88 -1.84
CA VAL A 9 11.57 -1.30 -1.01
C VAL A 9 11.13 0.06 -0.46
N VAL A 10 10.65 0.95 -1.32
CA VAL A 10 10.15 2.28 -0.90
C VAL A 10 9.03 2.13 0.14
N LEU A 11 8.09 1.21 -0.09
CA LEU A 11 6.98 0.99 0.82
C LEU A 11 7.44 0.50 2.21
N ASN A 12 8.41 -0.41 2.26
CA ASN A 12 8.95 -0.92 3.53
C ASN A 12 9.80 0.13 4.25
N LEU A 13 10.52 1.00 3.53
CA LEU A 13 11.21 2.15 4.12
C LEU A 13 10.21 3.15 4.74
N LEU A 14 9.09 3.39 4.08
CA LEU A 14 8.01 4.20 4.63
C LEU A 14 7.37 3.54 5.86
N ALA A 15 7.19 2.22 5.85
CA ALA A 15 6.68 1.46 6.99
C ALA A 15 7.61 1.58 8.21
N LEU A 16 8.92 1.50 7.98
CA LEU A 16 9.94 1.71 9.01
C LEU A 16 9.86 3.13 9.59
N ALA A 17 9.81 4.14 8.73
CA ALA A 17 9.69 5.54 9.14
C ALA A 17 8.39 5.80 9.92
N ALA A 18 7.26 5.25 9.47
CA ALA A 18 5.97 5.37 10.13
C ALA A 18 5.97 4.68 11.51
N THR A 19 6.59 3.50 11.61
CA THR A 19 6.74 2.78 12.87
C THR A 19 7.62 3.57 13.84
N GLY A 20 8.76 4.11 13.38
CA GLY A 20 9.63 4.96 14.19
C GLY A 20 8.95 6.26 14.64
N ALA A 21 8.17 6.89 13.77
CA ALA A 21 7.38 8.06 14.11
C ALA A 21 6.31 7.72 15.17
N ALA A 22 5.57 6.62 15.00
CA ALA A 22 4.58 6.16 15.97
C ALA A 22 5.21 5.87 17.33
N ALA A 23 6.38 5.22 17.34
CA ALA A 23 7.14 4.97 18.56
C ALA A 23 7.56 6.26 19.26
N TRP A 24 8.05 7.24 18.51
CA TRP A 24 8.45 8.54 19.06
C TRP A 24 7.26 9.32 19.62
N PHE A 25 6.15 9.39 18.88
CA PHE A 25 4.95 10.13 19.30
C PHE A 25 4.26 9.52 20.52
N LEU A 26 4.29 8.20 20.64
CA LEU A 26 3.64 7.46 21.74
C LEU A 26 4.61 7.13 22.90
N ASP A 27 5.86 7.60 22.82
CA ASP A 27 6.95 7.31 23.77
C ASP A 27 7.09 5.80 24.07
N LEU A 28 6.99 4.96 23.03
CA LEU A 28 7.11 3.51 23.14
C LEU A 28 8.58 3.13 23.34
N ARG A 29 8.87 2.42 24.44
CA ARG A 29 10.25 2.08 24.83
C ARG A 29 10.50 0.60 24.94
N SER A 30 9.46 -0.22 25.03
CA SER A 30 9.63 -1.67 25.09
C SER A 30 9.64 -2.31 23.70
N ALA A 31 10.38 -3.41 23.56
CA ALA A 31 10.41 -4.19 22.32
C ALA A 31 9.02 -4.72 21.93
N THR A 32 8.16 -5.02 22.91
CA THR A 32 6.79 -5.48 22.69
C THR A 32 5.91 -4.38 22.10
N GLU A 33 5.98 -3.16 22.65
CA GLU A 33 5.22 -2.01 22.13
C GLU A 33 5.66 -1.62 20.71
N LEU A 34 6.98 -1.64 20.44
CA LEU A 34 7.52 -1.38 19.10
C LEU A 34 7.03 -2.43 18.09
N ARG A 35 6.95 -3.69 18.50
CA ARG A 35 6.39 -4.77 17.68
C ARG A 35 4.90 -4.56 17.40
N ASP A 36 4.13 -4.14 18.39
CA ASP A 36 2.70 -3.89 18.21
C ASP A 36 2.48 -2.72 17.24
N ALA A 37 3.23 -1.63 17.40
CA ALA A 37 3.23 -0.51 16.45
C ALA A 37 3.58 -0.95 15.02
N ALA A 38 4.65 -1.75 14.85
CA ALA A 38 5.04 -2.29 13.56
C ALA A 38 3.95 -3.18 12.94
N THR A 39 3.24 -3.94 13.78
CA THR A 39 2.13 -4.80 13.38
C THR A 39 0.94 -3.96 12.89
N TYR A 40 0.57 -2.91 13.62
CA TYR A 40 -0.50 -2.01 13.19
C TYR A 40 -0.17 -1.30 11.88
N VAL A 41 1.07 -0.86 11.69
CA VAL A 41 1.53 -0.28 10.42
C VAL A 41 1.40 -1.28 9.27
N GLY A 42 1.86 -2.53 9.46
CA GLY A 42 1.76 -3.58 8.46
C GLY A 42 0.31 -3.94 8.11
N LEU A 43 -0.56 -4.06 9.11
CA LEU A 43 -1.99 -4.30 8.92
C LEU A 43 -2.68 -3.12 8.22
N GLY A 44 -2.34 -1.88 8.60
CA GLY A 44 -2.85 -0.67 7.97
C GLY A 44 -2.48 -0.60 6.50
N MET A 45 -1.22 -0.89 6.15
CA MET A 45 -0.78 -0.98 4.76
C MET A 45 -1.54 -2.05 3.97
N GLY A 46 -1.70 -3.25 4.56
CA GLY A 46 -2.48 -4.32 3.94
C GLY A 46 -3.95 -3.94 3.72
N ALA A 47 -4.57 -3.30 4.70
CA ALA A 47 -5.95 -2.82 4.62
C ALA A 47 -6.12 -1.74 3.55
N ILE A 48 -5.19 -0.77 3.48
CA ILE A 48 -5.18 0.24 2.41
C ILE A 48 -5.05 -0.42 1.04
N GLY A 49 -4.13 -1.38 0.91
CA GLY A 49 -3.95 -2.12 -0.34
C GLY A 49 -5.20 -2.90 -0.76
N ALA A 50 -5.87 -3.56 0.18
CA ALA A 50 -7.12 -4.25 -0.05
C ALA A 50 -8.23 -3.27 -0.48
N LEU A 51 -8.37 -2.13 0.19
CA LEU A 51 -9.34 -1.08 -0.18
C LEU A 51 -9.08 -0.53 -1.58
N MET A 52 -7.83 -0.28 -1.95
CA MET A 52 -7.46 0.15 -3.31
C MET A 52 -7.81 -0.92 -4.35
N PHE A 53 -7.54 -2.19 -4.04
CA PHE A 53 -7.88 -3.30 -4.92
C PHE A 53 -9.40 -3.44 -5.09
N PHE A 54 -10.18 -3.43 -4.01
CA PHE A 54 -11.65 -3.49 -4.07
C PHE A 54 -12.25 -2.25 -4.74
N GLY A 55 -11.74 -1.05 -4.45
CA GLY A 55 -12.18 0.21 -5.07
C GLY A 55 -11.86 0.29 -6.56
N SER A 56 -10.79 -0.37 -7.02
CA SER A 56 -10.52 -0.47 -8.46
C SER A 56 -11.57 -1.32 -9.19
N ALA A 57 -12.25 -2.24 -8.50
CA ALA A 57 -13.29 -3.07 -9.08
C ALA A 57 -14.63 -2.33 -9.25
N SER A 58 -14.89 -1.27 -8.46
CA SER A 58 -16.14 -0.50 -8.51
C SER A 58 -16.21 0.54 -9.64
N GLY A 59 -15.16 0.69 -10.45
CA GLY A 59 -15.20 1.47 -11.70
C GLY A 59 -15.27 3.00 -11.53
N THR A 60 -15.33 3.51 -10.30
CA THR A 60 -15.34 4.94 -9.97
C THR A 60 -13.91 5.49 -9.92
N GLY A 61 -13.20 5.43 -11.04
CA GLY A 61 -11.89 6.07 -11.19
C GLY A 61 -12.04 7.58 -11.42
N ALA A 62 -11.10 8.39 -10.92
CA ALA A 62 -11.09 9.85 -11.11
C ALA A 62 -11.08 10.28 -12.60
N SER A 63 -10.65 9.39 -13.51
CA SER A 63 -10.73 9.60 -14.96
C SER A 63 -12.15 9.57 -15.53
N THR A 64 -13.13 8.91 -14.91
CA THR A 64 -14.52 8.90 -15.41
C THR A 64 -15.11 10.30 -15.50
N GLY A 65 -14.82 11.16 -14.52
CA GLY A 65 -15.27 12.56 -14.49
C GLY A 65 -14.51 13.48 -15.46
N LEU A 66 -13.23 13.20 -15.73
CA LEU A 66 -12.42 13.97 -16.69
C LEU A 66 -12.66 13.50 -18.14
N ALA A 67 -12.90 12.22 -18.35
CA ALA A 67 -13.11 11.60 -19.66
C ALA A 67 -14.51 11.86 -20.23
N ALA A 68 -15.49 12.21 -19.38
CA ALA A 68 -16.78 12.75 -19.83
C ALA A 68 -16.63 14.06 -20.63
N SER A 69 -15.54 14.82 -20.47
CA SER A 69 -15.24 16.03 -21.27
C SER A 69 -14.61 15.74 -22.65
N ALA A 70 -14.23 14.49 -22.93
CA ALA A 70 -13.52 14.06 -24.15
C ALA A 70 -14.34 13.05 -24.97
N ALA A 71 -15.66 13.25 -25.03
CA ALA A 71 -16.65 12.32 -25.59
C ALA A 71 -16.47 11.97 -27.09
N ASP A 72 -15.54 12.60 -27.80
CA ASP A 72 -15.31 12.38 -29.24
C ASP A 72 -14.55 11.07 -29.57
N GLN A 73 -13.97 10.38 -28.58
CA GLN A 73 -13.18 9.16 -28.83
C GLN A 73 -13.46 8.05 -27.79
N PRO A 74 -14.54 7.26 -27.96
CA PRO A 74 -14.96 6.24 -27.00
C PRO A 74 -13.92 5.14 -26.77
N SER A 75 -13.08 4.82 -27.76
CA SER A 75 -12.00 3.84 -27.61
C SER A 75 -10.89 4.27 -26.64
N ARG A 76 -10.51 5.56 -26.67
CA ARG A 76 -9.49 6.11 -25.74
C ARG A 76 -10.01 6.26 -24.32
N LEU A 77 -11.31 6.55 -24.19
CA LEU A 77 -12.04 6.55 -22.93
C LEU A 77 -11.99 5.16 -22.27
N MET A 78 -12.24 4.12 -23.05
CA MET A 78 -12.21 2.74 -22.56
C MET A 78 -10.79 2.32 -22.17
N GLU A 79 -9.77 2.66 -22.97
CA GLU A 79 -8.37 2.39 -22.65
C GLU A 79 -7.91 3.08 -21.36
N ALA A 80 -8.32 4.34 -21.13
CA ALA A 80 -8.01 5.08 -19.90
C ALA A 80 -8.66 4.45 -18.66
N LEU A 81 -9.93 4.04 -18.74
CA LEU A 81 -10.63 3.36 -17.63
C LEU A 81 -9.99 2.01 -17.29
N TRP A 82 -9.57 1.26 -18.31
CA TRP A 82 -8.84 0.01 -18.13
C TRP A 82 -7.44 0.25 -17.54
N GLY A 83 -6.75 1.31 -17.97
CA GLY A 83 -5.45 1.73 -17.41
C GLY A 83 -5.55 2.08 -15.92
N ASP A 84 -6.54 2.88 -15.54
CA ASP A 84 -6.80 3.25 -14.15
C ASP A 84 -7.13 2.03 -13.27
N ARG A 85 -7.95 1.11 -13.80
CA ARG A 85 -8.29 -0.13 -13.10
C ARG A 85 -7.06 -1.00 -12.87
N ALA A 86 -6.24 -1.19 -13.90
CA ALA A 86 -5.00 -1.96 -13.80
C ALA A 86 -3.98 -1.30 -12.85
N ALA A 87 -3.90 0.04 -12.84
CA ALA A 87 -3.07 0.79 -11.90
C ALA A 87 -3.55 0.63 -10.44
N GLY A 88 -4.86 0.69 -10.21
CA GLY A 88 -5.46 0.45 -8.89
C GLY A 88 -5.22 -0.97 -8.37
N ILE A 89 -5.42 -1.98 -9.23
CA ILE A 89 -5.15 -3.40 -8.90
C ILE A 89 -3.67 -3.60 -8.54
N SER A 90 -2.76 -3.11 -9.39
CA SER A 90 -1.32 -3.32 -9.21
C SER A 90 -0.76 -2.58 -7.99
N THR A 91 -1.23 -1.35 -7.74
CA THR A 91 -0.86 -0.57 -6.55
C THR A 91 -1.42 -1.21 -5.29
N GLY A 92 -2.69 -1.63 -5.29
CA GLY A 92 -3.31 -2.33 -4.17
C GLY A 92 -2.58 -3.63 -3.82
N ALA A 93 -2.26 -4.45 -4.83
CA ALA A 93 -1.47 -5.66 -4.65
C ALA A 93 -0.07 -5.38 -4.07
N LEU A 94 0.60 -4.31 -4.51
CA LEU A 94 1.90 -3.91 -3.98
C LEU A 94 1.82 -3.52 -2.51
N PHE A 95 0.77 -2.82 -2.09
CA PHE A 95 0.53 -2.48 -0.68
C PHE A 95 0.24 -3.71 0.17
N VAL A 96 -0.56 -4.66 -0.32
CA VAL A 96 -0.82 -5.93 0.39
C VAL A 96 0.46 -6.73 0.56
N VAL A 97 1.21 -6.96 -0.52
CA VAL A 97 2.47 -7.72 -0.47
C VAL A 97 3.49 -7.01 0.41
N GLY A 98 3.61 -5.69 0.30
CA GLY A 98 4.53 -4.93 1.14
C GLY A 98 4.14 -4.93 2.62
N GLY A 99 2.84 -4.88 2.95
CA GLY A 99 2.35 -5.03 4.33
C GLY A 99 2.64 -6.42 4.90
N LEU A 100 2.42 -7.49 4.12
CA LEU A 100 2.77 -8.85 4.50
C LEU A 100 4.29 -9.03 4.71
N LEU A 101 5.09 -8.44 3.82
CA LEU A 101 6.55 -8.47 3.93
C LEU A 101 7.02 -7.75 5.20
N TRP A 102 6.45 -6.58 5.50
CA TRP A 102 6.76 -5.82 6.71
C TRP A 102 6.41 -6.61 7.98
N LEU A 103 5.22 -7.24 8.01
CA LEU A 103 4.80 -8.10 9.13
C LEU A 103 5.76 -9.28 9.33
N ALA A 104 6.19 -9.92 8.24
CA ALA A 104 7.16 -11.01 8.32
C ALA A 104 8.51 -10.52 8.87
N MET A 105 9.00 -9.37 8.38
CA MET A 105 10.27 -8.78 8.83
C MET A 105 10.23 -8.34 10.29
N SER A 106 9.14 -7.68 10.74
CA SER A 106 9.02 -7.19 12.11
C SER A 106 8.95 -8.34 13.11
N TRP A 107 8.27 -9.43 12.76
CA TRP A 107 8.28 -10.66 13.56
C TRP A 107 9.66 -11.29 13.66
N LEU A 108 10.37 -11.40 12.53
CA LEU A 108 11.73 -11.96 12.47
C LEU A 108 12.71 -11.14 13.32
N LEU A 109 12.65 -9.81 13.23
CA LEU A 109 13.51 -8.91 14.00
C LEU A 109 13.28 -9.04 15.50
N VAL A 110 12.04 -9.22 15.95
CA VAL A 110 11.74 -9.40 17.37
C VAL A 110 12.26 -10.73 17.89
N GLU A 111 12.14 -11.80 17.11
CA GLU A 111 12.65 -13.11 17.52
C GLU A 111 14.19 -13.15 17.57
N LEU A 112 14.86 -12.35 16.74
CA LEU A 112 16.33 -12.22 16.76
C LEU A 112 16.87 -11.41 17.95
N VAL A 113 16.03 -10.59 18.58
CA VAL A 113 16.41 -9.70 19.70
C VAL A 113 16.01 -10.30 21.06
N ARG A 114 15.23 -11.39 21.06
CA ARG A 114 14.93 -12.20 22.25
C ARG A 114 16.08 -13.13 22.62
#